data_AF-A0AAV1MCJ1-F1
#
_entry.id   AF-A0AAV1MCJ1-F1
#
_cell.length_a   1.000
_cell.length_b   1.000
_cell.length_c   1.000
_cell.angle_alpha   90.00
_cell.angle_beta   90.00
_cell.angle_gamma   90.00
#
_symmetry.space_group_name_H-M   'P 1'
#
loop_
_entity.id
_entity.type
_entity.pdbx_description
1 polymer ?
#
loop_
_entity_poly.entity_id
_entity_poly.type
_entity_poly.pdbx_seq_one_letter_code
_entity_poly.pdbx_strand_id
1 'polypeptide(L)'
;MKEQKEILNDHTCGIISPKKKERINETIVEEIGAFWRDLARNLKIRECVIDEIDNDNKKLCEKASKILTIYEHRADPQRWFFVLCDALEKSRRKDISRSLQDIMSMRI
;
A
#
# COMPACT_ATOMS: atom_id res chain seq x y z
N MET A 1 22.83 -32.42 6.81
CA MET A 1 22.15 -31.81 7.97
C MET A 1 22.27 -30.30 7.79
N LYS A 2 21.22 -29.64 7.30
CA LYS A 2 21.17 -28.17 7.13
C LYS A 2 20.71 -27.59 8.46
N GLU A 3 21.52 -26.82 9.18
CA GLU A 3 21.98 -25.44 8.95
C GLU A 3 21.33 -24.58 10.04
N GLN A 4 22.17 -24.34 11.06
CA GLN A 4 22.20 -23.26 12.04
C GLN A 4 20.93 -22.42 12.21
N LYS A 5 20.28 -22.61 13.36
CA LYS A 5 19.30 -21.67 13.94
C LYS A 5 19.99 -20.74 14.92
N GLU A 6 19.56 -19.49 14.86
CA GLU A 6 19.80 -18.36 15.76
C GLU A 6 21.20 -17.76 15.73
N ILE A 7 21.27 -16.48 15.33
CA ILE A 7 21.70 -15.36 16.17
C ILE A 7 21.33 -14.04 15.46
N LEU A 8 20.42 -13.29 16.10
CA LEU A 8 20.50 -11.84 16.37
C LEU A 8 20.48 -10.86 15.18
N ASN A 9 19.36 -10.14 15.04
CA ASN A 9 19.43 -8.67 15.17
C ASN A 9 18.09 -8.08 15.59
N ASP A 10 18.01 -7.76 16.88
CA ASP A 10 16.92 -7.09 17.59
C ASP A 10 16.92 -5.58 17.28
N HIS A 11 16.69 -5.25 16.01
CA HIS A 11 16.35 -3.93 15.49
C HIS A 11 15.59 -4.09 14.16
N THR A 12 14.45 -4.80 14.18
CA THR A 12 13.57 -4.81 13.00
C THR A 12 12.68 -3.58 13.04
N CYS A 13 13.06 -2.55 12.26
CA CYS A 13 12.11 -1.55 11.83
C CYS A 13 10.98 -2.31 11.11
N GLY A 14 9.80 -2.32 11.73
CA GLY A 14 8.77 -3.36 11.63
C GLY A 14 8.42 -3.82 10.21
N ILE A 15 8.67 -5.10 9.92
CA ILE A 15 8.08 -5.79 8.78
C ILE A 15 6.61 -6.00 9.10
N ILE A 16 5.73 -5.23 8.47
CA ILE A 16 4.27 -5.39 8.57
C ILE A 16 3.92 -6.83 8.21
N SER A 17 3.09 -7.49 9.04
CA SER A 17 2.72 -8.88 8.76
C SER A 17 1.96 -8.97 7.43
N PRO A 18 2.13 -10.06 6.65
CA PRO A 18 1.44 -10.22 5.37
C PRO A 18 -0.08 -10.06 5.49
N LYS A 19 -0.68 -10.59 6.57
CA LYS A 19 -2.12 -10.44 6.87
C LYS A 19 -2.54 -8.98 7.06
N LYS A 20 -1.75 -8.18 7.79
CA LYS A 20 -2.02 -6.75 7.96
C LYS A 20 -1.92 -6.00 6.64
N LYS A 21 -0.90 -6.35 5.85
CA LYS A 21 -0.68 -5.73 4.54
C LYS A 21 -1.81 -6.03 3.56
N GLU A 22 -2.26 -7.28 3.52
CA GLU A 22 -3.43 -7.71 2.74
C GLU A 22 -4.67 -6.92 3.14
N ARG A 23 -4.96 -6.84 4.45
CA ARG A 23 -6.10 -6.07 4.96
C ARG A 23 -6.03 -4.58 4.59
N ILE A 24 -4.85 -3.98 4.69
CA ILE A 24 -4.62 -2.59 4.26
C ILE A 24 -4.93 -2.41 2.77
N ASN A 25 -4.43 -3.32 1.92
CA ASN A 25 -4.65 -3.25 0.49
C ASN A 25 -6.13 -3.43 0.13
N GLU A 26 -6.83 -4.37 0.76
CA GLU A 26 -8.28 -4.57 0.60
C GLU A 26 -9.05 -3.28 0.93
N THR A 27 -8.80 -2.70 2.11
CA THR A 27 -9.47 -1.46 2.53
C THR A 27 -9.27 -0.33 1.53
N ILE A 28 -8.06 -0.16 0.98
CA ILE A 28 -7.81 0.86 -0.04
C ILE A 28 -8.58 0.54 -1.32
N VAL A 29 -8.53 -0.70 -1.82
CA VAL A 29 -9.18 -1.10 -3.07
C VAL A 29 -10.70 -0.92 -3.00
N GLU A 30 -11.30 -1.23 -1.86
CA GLU A 30 -12.75 -1.09 -1.62
C GLU A 30 -13.16 0.38 -1.51
N GLU A 31 -12.36 1.20 -0.81
CA GLU A 31 -12.80 2.54 -0.43
C GLU A 31 -12.31 3.64 -1.38
N ILE A 32 -11.20 3.48 -2.11
CA ILE A 32 -10.54 4.59 -2.84
C ILE A 32 -11.40 5.17 -3.99
N GLY A 33 -12.17 4.32 -4.66
CA GLY A 33 -13.05 4.72 -5.77
C GLY A 33 -12.31 5.53 -6.85
N ALA A 34 -12.89 6.66 -7.27
CA ALA A 34 -12.35 7.49 -8.35
C ALA A 34 -11.02 8.20 -8.00
N PHE A 35 -10.64 8.26 -6.72
CA PHE A 35 -9.42 8.94 -6.25
C PHE A 35 -8.14 8.14 -6.49
N TRP A 36 -8.23 6.94 -7.08
CA TRP A 36 -7.08 6.08 -7.34
C TRP A 36 -6.00 6.76 -8.20
N ARG A 37 -6.39 7.64 -9.15
CA ARG A 37 -5.44 8.43 -9.97
C ARG A 37 -4.66 9.44 -9.13
N ASP A 38 -5.31 10.10 -8.17
CA ASP A 38 -4.63 11.02 -7.25
C ASP A 38 -3.69 10.26 -6.33
N LEU A 39 -4.11 9.10 -5.84
CA LEU A 39 -3.26 8.22 -5.04
C LEU A 39 -2.02 7.78 -5.81
N ALA A 40 -2.19 7.33 -7.06
CA ALA A 40 -1.09 6.91 -7.92
C ALA A 40 -0.06 8.04 -8.14
N ARG A 41 -0.54 9.26 -8.43
CA ARG A 41 0.32 10.45 -8.58
C ARG A 41 1.07 10.79 -7.28
N ASN A 42 0.39 10.74 -6.14
CA ASN A 42 1.00 11.00 -4.84
C ASN A 42 2.01 9.92 -4.43
N LEU A 43 1.78 8.66 -4.82
CA LEU A 43 2.76 7.58 -4.69
C LEU A 43 3.95 7.73 -5.65
N LYS A 44 3.93 8.69 -6.59
CA LYS A 44 4.94 8.91 -7.64
C LYS A 44 4.94 7.85 -8.73
N ILE A 45 3.79 7.27 -9.07
CA ILE A 45 3.65 6.48 -10.31
C ILE A 45 3.66 7.45 -11.49
N ARG A 46 4.37 7.10 -12.57
CA ARG A 46 4.46 7.94 -13.78
C ARG A 46 3.09 8.05 -14.46
N GLU A 47 2.75 9.22 -15.00
CA GLU A 47 1.45 9.44 -15.65
C GLU A 47 1.19 8.45 -16.80
N CYS A 48 2.21 8.13 -17.61
CA CYS A 48 2.07 7.13 -18.67
C CYS A 48 1.61 5.76 -18.14
N VAL A 49 2.10 5.34 -16.98
CA VAL A 49 1.70 4.07 -16.34
C VAL A 49 0.28 4.18 -15.77
N ILE A 50 -0.11 5.34 -15.27
CA ILE A 50 -1.47 5.59 -14.79
C ILE A 50 -2.47 5.48 -15.95
N ASP A 51 -2.14 6.07 -17.10
CA ASP A 51 -2.98 6.01 -18.29
C ASP A 51 -3.04 4.60 -18.89
N GLU A 52 -1.93 3.85 -18.91
CA GLU A 52 -1.91 2.43 -19.26
C GLU A 52 -2.87 1.62 -18.35
N ILE A 53 -2.79 1.80 -17.03
CA ILE A 53 -3.69 1.14 -16.07
C ILE A 53 -5.15 1.52 -16.31
N ASP A 54 -5.43 2.79 -16.61
CA ASP A 54 -6.79 3.27 -16.84
C ASP A 54 -7.42 2.66 -18.10
N ASN A 55 -6.60 2.45 -19.14
CA ASN A 55 -7.01 1.83 -20.41
C ASN A 55 -7.17 0.31 -20.28
N ASP A 56 -6.27 -0.36 -19.56
CA ASP A 56 -6.22 -1.82 -19.47
C ASP A 56 -7.27 -2.41 -18.52
N ASN A 57 -7.81 -1.60 -17.60
CA ASN A 57 -8.73 -2.06 -16.56
C ASN A 57 -10.04 -1.28 -16.65
N LYS A 58 -11.19 -1.95 -16.49
CA LYS A 58 -12.48 -1.25 -16.52
C LYS A 58 -12.92 -0.81 -15.12
N LYS A 59 -12.68 -1.66 -14.11
CA LYS A 59 -13.18 -1.41 -12.76
C LYS A 59 -12.20 -0.58 -11.95
N LEU A 60 -12.73 0.29 -11.10
CA LEU A 60 -11.92 1.12 -10.20
C LEU A 60 -11.09 0.27 -9.21
N CYS A 61 -11.66 -0.83 -8.72
CA CYS A 61 -10.96 -1.74 -7.83
C CYS A 61 -9.75 -2.42 -8.50
N GLU A 62 -9.86 -2.80 -9.78
CA GLU A 62 -8.75 -3.36 -10.56
C GLU A 62 -7.63 -2.33 -10.74
N LYS A 63 -7.99 -1.08 -11.07
CA LYS A 63 -7.04 0.04 -11.18
C LYS A 63 -6.32 0.30 -9.87
N ALA A 64 -7.07 0.38 -8.76
CA ALA A 64 -6.53 0.54 -7.41
C ALA A 64 -5.59 -0.61 -7.02
N SER A 65 -5.98 -1.85 -7.29
CA SER A 65 -5.16 -3.03 -7.01
C SER A 65 -3.83 -2.96 -7.79
N LYS A 66 -3.87 -2.61 -9.08
CA LYS A 66 -2.67 -2.49 -9.92
C LYS A 66 -1.70 -1.42 -9.41
N ILE A 67 -2.17 -0.24 -9.03
CA ILE A 67 -1.28 0.80 -8.49
C ILE A 67 -0.64 0.38 -7.17
N LEU A 68 -1.35 -0.37 -6.32
CA LEU A 68 -0.82 -0.88 -5.06
C LEU A 68 0.26 -1.96 -5.31
N THR A 69 0.04 -2.87 -6.26
CA THR A 69 1.06 -3.85 -6.66
C THR A 69 2.33 -3.16 -7.17
N ILE A 70 2.20 -2.18 -8.05
CA ILE A 70 3.35 -1.42 -8.58
C ILE A 70 4.08 -0.69 -7.45
N TYR A 71 3.33 -0.06 -6.55
CA TYR A 71 3.90 0.64 -5.41
C TYR A 71 4.66 -0.32 -4.48
N GLU A 72 4.07 -1.47 -4.17
CA GLU A 72 4.67 -2.49 -3.33
C GLU A 72 6.02 -2.98 -3.87
N HIS A 73 6.15 -3.20 -5.18
CA HIS A 73 7.39 -3.68 -5.78
C HIS A 73 8.56 -2.68 -5.71
N ARG A 74 8.29 -1.38 -5.60
CA ARG A 74 9.32 -0.33 -5.60
C ARG A 74 9.55 0.33 -4.24
N ALA A 75 8.64 0.11 -3.29
CA ALA A 75 8.65 0.82 -2.03
C ALA A 75 9.75 0.28 -1.11
N ASP A 76 10.34 1.19 -0.33
CA ASP A 76 11.11 0.82 0.84
C ASP A 76 10.18 0.16 1.87
N PRO A 77 10.43 -1.10 2.29
CA PRO A 77 9.58 -1.81 3.24
C PRO A 77 9.36 -1.07 4.56
N GLN A 78 10.35 -0.32 5.05
CA GLN A 78 10.28 0.42 6.31
C GLN A 78 9.40 1.66 6.20
N ARG A 79 9.32 2.25 5.00
CA ARG A 79 8.56 3.47 4.73
C ARG A 79 7.24 3.22 4.01
N TRP A 80 6.99 1.98 3.57
CA TRP A 80 5.85 1.60 2.76
C TRP A 80 4.54 2.12 3.34
N PHE A 81 4.30 1.90 4.63
CA PHE A 81 3.06 2.31 5.30
C PHE A 81 2.95 3.83 5.46
N PHE A 82 4.01 4.48 5.94
CA PHE A 82 4.00 5.93 6.15
C PHE A 82 3.79 6.71 4.86
N VAL A 83 4.47 6.31 3.79
CA VAL A 83 4.32 6.92 2.46
C VAL A 83 2.93 6.65 1.89
N LEU A 84 2.34 5.48 2.16
CA LEU A 84 0.98 5.17 1.72
C LEU A 84 -0.06 6.04 2.43
N CYS A 85 0.04 6.21 3.75
CA CYS A 85 -0.84 7.10 4.51
C CYS A 85 -0.71 8.56 4.08
N ASP A 86 0.52 9.07 3.92
CA ASP A 86 0.78 10.43 3.43
C ASP A 86 0.19 10.64 2.01
N ALA A 87 0.34 9.65 1.13
CA ALA A 87 -0.24 9.71 -0.22
C ALA A 87 -1.78 9.72 -0.20
N LEU A 88 -2.42 8.93 0.69
CA LEU A 88 -3.87 8.94 0.87
C LEU A 88 -4.37 10.29 1.38
N GLU A 89 -3.68 10.90 2.35
CA GLU A 89 -4.03 12.21 2.87
C GLU A 89 -3.93 13.30 1.79
N LYS A 90 -2.84 13.28 1.00
CA LYS A 90 -2.67 14.18 -0.16
C LYS A 90 -3.69 13.93 -1.27
N SER A 91 -4.28 12.75 -1.32
CA SER A 91 -5.35 12.37 -2.25
C SER A 91 -6.75 12.69 -1.71
N ARG A 92 -6.84 13.48 -0.63
CA ARG A 92 -8.09 13.86 0.06
C ARG A 92 -8.83 12.67 0.68
N ARG A 93 -8.13 11.56 0.93
CA ARG A 93 -8.68 10.33 1.53
C ARG A 93 -8.09 10.06 2.92
N LYS A 94 -8.19 11.08 3.77
CA LYS A 94 -7.77 11.03 5.17
C LYS A 94 -8.61 10.06 6.00
N ASP A 95 -9.86 9.81 5.58
CA ASP A 95 -10.71 8.73 6.08
C ASP A 95 -10.01 7.38 5.96
N ILE A 96 -9.54 7.01 4.76
CA ILE A 96 -8.83 5.75 4.53
C ILE A 96 -7.53 5.72 5.35
N SER A 97 -6.72 6.79 5.33
CA SER A 97 -5.48 6.87 6.13
C SER A 97 -5.71 6.54 7.61
N ARG A 98 -6.81 7.03 8.20
CA ARG A 98 -7.19 6.70 9.59
C ARG A 98 -7.56 5.22 9.74
N SER A 99 -8.39 4.67 8.84
CA SER A 99 -8.72 3.24 8.84
C SER A 99 -7.45 2.37 8.78
N LEU A 100 -6.44 2.76 8.02
CA LEU A 100 -5.16 2.04 7.94
C LEU A 100 -4.37 2.10 9.25
N GLN A 101 -4.36 3.25 9.92
CA GLN A 101 -3.72 3.44 11.23
C GLN A 101 -4.38 2.59 12.31
N ASP A 102 -5.71 2.45 12.24
CA ASP A 102 -6.47 1.57 13.12
C ASP A 102 -6.10 0.10 12.86
N ILE A 103 -6.08 -0.36 11.60
CA ILE A 103 -5.65 -1.72 11.22
C ILE A 103 -4.21 -2.00 11.72
N MET A 104 -3.32 -1.01 11.61
CA MET A 104 -1.94 -1.15 12.06
C MET A 104 -1.85 -1.34 13.59
N SER A 105 -2.71 -0.66 14.34
CA SER A 105 -2.80 -0.70 15.81
C SER A 105 -3.53 -1.94 16.34
N MET A 106 -4.34 -2.60 15.52
CA MET A 106 -5.02 -3.85 15.88
C MET A 106 -4.04 -5.01 16.10
N ARG A 107 -4.39 -5.93 17.01
CA ARG A 107 -3.74 -7.24 17.13
C ARG A 107 -4.49 -8.22 16.22
N ILE A 108 -3.86 -8.59 15.10
CA ILE A 108 -4.38 -9.49 14.06
C ILE A 108 -3.30 -10.51 13.71
#